data_AF-A0A833JFR0-F1
#
_entry.id   AF-A0A833JFR0-F1
#
_cell.length_a   1.000
_cell.length_b   1.000
_cell.length_c   1.000
_cell.angle_alpha   90.00
_cell.angle_beta   90.00
_cell.angle_gamma   90.00
#
_symmetry.space_group_name_H-M   'P 1'
#
loop_
_entity.id
_entity.type
_entity.pdbx_description
1 polymer ?
#
loop_
_entity_poly.entity_id
_entity_poly.type
_entity_poly.pdbx_seq_one_letter_code
_entity_poly.pdbx_strand_id
1 'polypeptide(L)'
;MNSSFDINSKKTQMQATMTSDILGSEVETFDIGTNALFKIALYLGVPSGSSDVDDVFLDILKKSLSQNSKLSFQRFFTLLSFHYFKKRFVPQAIYEVKQLRTDWLLGQCVVSELSGLDSKGAQHYFNTLEQRVFVDYITGWPSLHNWLELEFQKIRKKFLISLLKKYSNFILFWCLIILAVFIGLHITSKENSLTMWEQIQGWIGFITQRLR
;
A
#
# COMPACT_ATOMS: atom_id res chain seq x y z
N MET A 1 36.63 -21.35 -0.07
CA MET A 1 35.94 -20.30 -0.85
C MET A 1 34.48 -20.68 -0.94
N ASN A 2 33.61 -20.00 -0.18
CA ASN A 2 32.18 -20.28 -0.12
C ASN A 2 31.46 -19.70 -1.35
N SER A 3 30.89 -20.57 -2.17
CA SER A 3 30.00 -20.26 -3.28
C SER A 3 28.56 -20.05 -2.79
N SER A 4 28.37 -19.05 -1.92
CA SER A 4 27.04 -18.54 -1.59
C SER A 4 26.67 -17.39 -2.55
N PHE A 5 26.66 -17.68 -3.84
CA PHE A 5 26.06 -16.81 -4.85
C PHE A 5 24.54 -17.01 -4.82
N ASP A 6 23.88 -16.14 -4.04
CA ASP A 6 22.81 -15.31 -4.58
C ASP A 6 21.54 -16.01 -5.13
N ILE A 7 21.00 -16.94 -4.34
CA ILE A 7 19.65 -17.49 -4.57
C ILE A 7 18.58 -16.38 -4.51
N ASN A 8 18.80 -15.36 -3.67
CA ASN A 8 17.90 -14.21 -3.56
C ASN A 8 17.97 -13.28 -4.77
N SER A 9 19.14 -13.08 -5.40
CA SER A 9 19.23 -12.23 -6.59
C SER A 9 18.54 -12.88 -7.79
N LYS A 10 18.70 -14.20 -8.00
CA LYS A 10 17.98 -14.94 -9.06
C LYS A 10 16.45 -14.91 -8.89
N LYS A 11 15.95 -15.07 -7.66
CA LYS A 11 14.50 -15.01 -7.38
C LYS A 11 13.92 -13.61 -7.60
N THR A 12 14.69 -12.59 -7.23
CA THR A 12 14.34 -11.18 -7.44
C THR A 12 14.38 -10.81 -8.93
N GLN A 13 15.38 -11.30 -9.67
CA GLN A 13 15.49 -11.13 -11.12
C GLN A 13 14.31 -11.80 -11.85
N MET A 14 13.99 -13.06 -11.54
CA MET A 14 12.83 -13.75 -12.12
C MET A 14 11.50 -13.06 -11.79
N GLN A 15 11.34 -12.54 -10.57
CA GLN A 15 10.18 -11.72 -10.23
C GLN A 15 10.13 -10.45 -11.07
N ALA A 16 11.27 -9.76 -11.24
CA ALA A 16 11.39 -8.57 -12.06
C ALA A 16 11.02 -8.84 -13.53
N THR A 17 11.51 -9.94 -14.12
CA THR A 17 11.18 -10.36 -15.50
C THR A 17 9.70 -10.73 -15.65
N MET A 18 9.12 -11.42 -14.66
CA MET A 18 7.68 -11.67 -14.67
C MET A 18 6.90 -10.35 -14.59
N THR A 19 7.24 -9.41 -13.71
CA THR A 19 6.57 -8.10 -13.67
C THR A 19 6.67 -7.30 -14.95
N SER A 20 7.80 -7.33 -15.66
CA SER A 20 7.93 -6.65 -16.96
C SER A 20 7.06 -7.29 -18.04
N ASP A 21 6.90 -8.62 -18.03
CA ASP A 21 6.04 -9.34 -18.98
C ASP A 21 4.54 -9.12 -18.73
N ILE A 22 4.16 -8.82 -17.48
CA ILE A 22 2.75 -8.64 -17.07
C ILE A 22 2.29 -7.21 -17.23
N LEU A 23 3.16 -6.25 -16.93
CA LEU A 23 2.81 -4.83 -16.94
C LEU A 23 3.24 -4.12 -18.22
N GLY A 24 4.03 -4.77 -19.08
CA GLY A 24 4.68 -4.11 -20.21
C GLY A 24 5.69 -3.05 -19.74
N SER A 25 6.65 -2.69 -20.58
CA SER A 25 7.59 -1.58 -20.33
C SER A 25 6.97 -0.19 -20.55
N GLU A 26 5.64 -0.11 -20.53
CA GLU A 26 4.91 0.82 -21.39
C GLU A 26 4.86 2.25 -20.86
N VAL A 27 5.21 2.44 -19.58
CA VAL A 27 5.47 3.77 -19.04
C VAL A 27 6.54 3.69 -17.95
N GLU A 28 7.81 3.84 -18.35
CA GLU A 28 8.96 3.87 -17.44
C GLU A 28 8.91 5.04 -16.43
N THR A 29 8.00 6.00 -16.60
CA THR A 29 7.85 7.16 -15.70
C THR A 29 7.02 6.88 -14.45
N PHE A 30 6.25 5.78 -14.38
CA PHE A 30 5.40 5.47 -13.23
C PHE A 30 5.93 4.32 -12.39
N ASP A 31 5.63 4.35 -11.09
CA ASP A 31 5.91 3.21 -10.24
C ASP A 31 4.97 2.03 -10.55
N ILE A 32 5.50 0.82 -10.43
CA ILE A 32 4.83 -0.45 -10.76
C ILE A 32 3.40 -0.54 -10.17
N GLY A 33 3.19 -0.01 -8.96
CA GLY A 33 1.89 -0.08 -8.29
C GLY A 33 0.84 0.82 -8.93
N THR A 34 1.23 2.02 -9.35
CA THR A 34 0.35 2.97 -10.05
C THR A 34 -0.05 2.43 -11.42
N ASN A 35 0.91 1.87 -12.16
CA ASN A 35 0.62 1.21 -13.45
C ASN A 35 -0.36 0.04 -13.30
N ALA A 36 -0.11 -0.83 -12.32
CA ALA A 36 -1.00 -1.97 -12.07
C ALA A 36 -2.43 -1.53 -11.75
N LEU A 37 -2.59 -0.49 -10.93
CA LEU A 37 -3.90 0.05 -10.59
C LEU A 37 -4.64 0.59 -11.82
N PHE A 38 -3.98 1.43 -12.63
CA PHE A 38 -4.63 1.99 -13.81
C PHE A 38 -4.96 0.93 -14.85
N LYS A 39 -4.14 -0.12 -15.00
CA LYS A 39 -4.47 -1.27 -15.84
C LYS A 39 -5.72 -2.01 -15.35
N ILE A 40 -5.85 -2.24 -14.04
CA ILE A 40 -7.07 -2.85 -13.48
C ILE A 40 -8.30 -1.96 -13.76
N ALA A 41 -8.18 -0.65 -13.53
CA ALA A 41 -9.27 0.29 -13.78
C ALA A 41 -9.70 0.29 -15.26
N LEU A 42 -8.72 0.30 -16.17
CA LEU A 42 -8.96 0.17 -17.61
C LEU A 42 -9.70 -1.14 -17.94
N TYR A 43 -9.27 -2.26 -17.37
CA TYR A 43 -9.88 -3.57 -17.65
C TYR A 43 -11.30 -3.71 -17.12
N LEU A 44 -11.61 -3.02 -16.02
CA LEU A 44 -12.95 -2.93 -15.46
C LEU A 44 -13.84 -1.92 -16.19
N GLY A 45 -13.32 -1.20 -17.19
CA GLY A 45 -14.07 -0.22 -17.98
C GLY A 45 -14.32 1.10 -17.26
N VAL A 46 -13.51 1.44 -16.25
CA VAL A 46 -13.59 2.75 -15.60
C VAL A 46 -13.17 3.83 -16.59
N PRO A 47 -13.94 4.92 -16.78
CA PRO A 47 -13.55 6.01 -17.67
C PRO A 47 -12.28 6.73 -17.19
N SER A 48 -11.47 7.19 -18.15
CA SER A 48 -10.29 7.99 -17.84
C SER A 48 -10.66 9.29 -17.13
N GLY A 49 -9.90 9.66 -16.10
CA GLY A 49 -10.15 10.83 -15.26
C GLY A 49 -11.33 10.71 -14.29
N SER A 50 -12.03 9.56 -14.23
CA SER A 50 -13.15 9.36 -13.31
C SER A 50 -12.70 9.24 -11.85
N SER A 51 -13.52 9.70 -10.90
CA SER A 51 -13.28 9.41 -9.47
C SER A 51 -13.47 7.94 -9.10
N ASP A 52 -14.11 7.14 -9.96
CA ASP A 52 -14.45 5.73 -9.67
C ASP A 52 -13.21 4.83 -9.54
N VAL A 53 -12.04 5.30 -9.97
CA VAL A 53 -10.76 4.60 -9.71
C VAL A 53 -10.48 4.45 -8.21
N ASP A 54 -11.01 5.35 -7.38
CA ASP A 54 -10.89 5.26 -5.92
C ASP A 54 -11.57 3.99 -5.40
N ASP A 55 -12.70 3.59 -5.99
CA ASP A 55 -13.41 2.38 -5.62
C ASP A 55 -12.64 1.12 -6.05
N VAL A 56 -12.00 1.15 -7.23
CA VAL A 56 -11.09 0.09 -7.68
C VAL A 56 -9.91 -0.05 -6.71
N PHE A 57 -9.30 1.08 -6.33
CA PHE A 57 -8.24 1.09 -5.32
C PHE A 57 -8.73 0.46 -4.00
N LEU A 58 -9.91 0.85 -3.52
CA LEU A 58 -10.46 0.36 -2.26
C LEU A 58 -10.77 -1.14 -2.31
N ASP A 59 -11.25 -1.66 -3.44
CA ASP A 59 -11.48 -3.09 -3.63
C ASP A 59 -10.17 -3.88 -3.55
N ILE A 60 -9.14 -3.46 -4.29
CA ILE A 60 -7.81 -4.09 -4.25
C ILE A 60 -7.23 -4.00 -2.84
N LEU A 61 -7.39 -2.86 -2.15
CA LEU A 61 -6.95 -2.70 -0.78
C LEU A 61 -7.66 -3.70 0.15
N LYS A 62 -8.98 -3.84 0.05
CA LYS A 62 -9.76 -4.83 0.85
C LYS A 62 -9.26 -6.25 0.59
N LYS A 63 -9.07 -6.64 -0.67
CA LYS A 63 -8.51 -7.95 -1.05
C LYS A 63 -7.10 -8.17 -0.48
N SER A 64 -6.23 -7.16 -0.57
CA SER A 64 -4.87 -7.22 -0.02
C SER A 64 -4.84 -7.38 1.51
N LEU A 65 -5.84 -6.81 2.20
CA LEU A 65 -5.95 -6.89 3.65
C LEU A 65 -6.61 -8.19 4.11
N SER A 66 -7.58 -8.72 3.36
CA SER A 66 -8.40 -9.89 3.74
C SER A 66 -7.63 -11.21 3.70
N GLN A 67 -6.57 -11.33 2.90
CA GLN A 67 -5.74 -12.53 2.79
C GLN A 67 -5.05 -12.96 4.12
N ASN A 68 -5.10 -12.15 5.18
CA ASN A 68 -4.63 -12.53 6.51
C ASN A 68 -5.80 -12.88 7.44
N SER A 69 -5.93 -14.12 7.88
CA SER A 69 -7.07 -14.55 8.72
C SER A 69 -7.06 -14.04 10.18
N LYS A 70 -6.06 -13.25 10.62
CA LYS A 70 -6.00 -12.71 11.98
C LYS A 70 -5.76 -11.20 11.99
N LEU A 71 -6.59 -10.48 12.75
CA LEU A 71 -6.37 -9.09 13.17
C LEU A 71 -5.05 -9.02 13.95
N SER A 72 -3.92 -8.83 13.25
CA SER A 72 -2.62 -8.64 13.88
C SER A 72 -2.25 -7.14 13.87
N PHE A 73 -1.44 -6.71 14.84
CA PHE A 73 -0.78 -5.40 14.85
C PHE A 73 -0.14 -5.05 13.49
N GLN A 74 0.27 -6.07 12.72
CA GLN A 74 0.82 -5.95 11.39
C GLN A 74 -0.14 -5.30 10.36
N ARG A 75 -1.46 -5.53 10.47
CA ARG A 75 -2.47 -4.85 9.63
C ARG A 75 -2.54 -3.35 9.92
N PHE A 76 -2.38 -2.97 11.19
CA PHE A 76 -2.35 -1.56 11.61
C PHE A 76 -1.12 -0.86 11.05
N PHE A 77 0.07 -1.46 11.16
CA PHE A 77 1.30 -0.90 10.59
C PHE A 77 1.27 -0.78 9.06
N THR A 78 0.54 -1.68 8.38
CA THR A 78 0.37 -1.61 6.92
C THR A 78 -0.34 -0.31 6.50
N LEU A 79 -1.31 0.17 7.28
CA LEU A 79 -2.04 1.41 6.99
C LEU A 79 -1.33 2.67 7.49
N LEU A 80 -0.28 2.53 8.32
CA LEU A 80 0.47 3.66 8.86
C LEU A 80 1.70 4.04 8.02
N SER A 81 2.32 3.06 7.35
CA SER A 81 3.55 3.27 6.60
C SER A 81 3.38 2.89 5.12
N PHE A 82 3.70 3.83 4.25
CA PHE A 82 3.60 3.65 2.79
C PHE A 82 4.46 2.48 2.29
N HIS A 83 5.64 2.26 2.88
CA HIS A 83 6.53 1.16 2.50
C HIS A 83 5.87 -0.21 2.72
N TYR A 84 5.26 -0.43 3.88
CA TYR A 84 4.58 -1.69 4.20
C TYR A 84 3.28 -1.85 3.42
N PHE A 85 2.54 -0.76 3.20
CA PHE A 85 1.40 -0.73 2.29
C PHE A 85 1.80 -1.20 0.90
N LYS A 86 2.79 -0.55 0.29
CA LYS A 86 3.25 -0.84 -1.08
C LYS A 86 3.67 -2.30 -1.22
N LYS A 87 4.41 -2.82 -0.23
CA LYS A 87 4.86 -4.23 -0.20
C LYS A 87 3.69 -5.23 -0.25
N ARG A 88 2.49 -4.88 0.21
CA ARG A 88 1.31 -5.75 0.19
C ARG A 88 0.34 -5.45 -0.95
N PHE A 89 0.14 -4.18 -1.24
CA PHE A 89 -0.78 -3.73 -2.28
C PHE A 89 -0.29 -4.12 -3.68
N VAL A 90 0.99 -3.88 -3.99
CA VAL A 90 1.53 -4.09 -5.34
C VAL A 90 1.42 -5.55 -5.80
N PRO A 91 1.81 -6.57 -5.00
CA PRO A 91 1.61 -7.96 -5.41
C PRO A 91 0.14 -8.31 -5.67
N GLN A 92 -0.79 -7.79 -4.87
CA GLN A 92 -2.22 -8.03 -5.08
C GLN A 92 -2.70 -7.36 -6.38
N ALA A 93 -2.31 -6.11 -6.63
CA ALA A 93 -2.65 -5.41 -7.86
C ALA A 93 -2.13 -6.19 -9.10
N ILE A 94 -0.88 -6.64 -9.07
CA ILE A 94 -0.31 -7.45 -10.16
C ILE A 94 -1.11 -8.75 -10.36
N TYR A 95 -1.55 -9.39 -9.28
CA TYR A 95 -2.39 -10.59 -9.37
C TYR A 95 -3.72 -10.30 -10.07
N GLU A 96 -4.41 -9.21 -9.71
CA GLU A 96 -5.67 -8.81 -10.35
C GLU A 96 -5.47 -8.47 -11.84
N VAL A 97 -4.38 -7.77 -12.19
CA VAL A 97 -4.01 -7.51 -13.60
C VAL A 97 -3.95 -8.82 -14.38
N LYS A 98 -3.26 -9.84 -13.85
CA LYS A 98 -3.16 -11.14 -14.53
C LYS A 98 -4.52 -11.81 -14.74
N GLN A 99 -5.41 -11.71 -13.77
CA GLN A 99 -6.73 -12.35 -13.87
C GLN A 99 -7.60 -11.68 -14.93
N LEU A 100 -7.57 -10.35 -15.00
CA LEU A 100 -8.44 -9.57 -15.89
C LEU A 100 -7.88 -9.44 -17.31
N ARG A 101 -6.55 -9.46 -17.48
CA ARG A 101 -5.87 -9.12 -18.73
C ARG A 101 -6.34 -9.98 -19.90
N THR A 102 -6.40 -11.30 -19.74
CA THR A 102 -6.70 -12.21 -20.85
C THR A 102 -8.10 -11.97 -21.42
N ASP A 103 -9.11 -11.93 -20.55
CA ASP A 103 -10.49 -11.75 -20.97
C ASP A 103 -10.71 -10.37 -21.61
N TRP A 104 -10.07 -9.34 -21.05
CA TRP A 104 -10.11 -8.01 -21.62
C TRP A 104 -9.46 -7.95 -23.02
N LEU A 105 -8.25 -8.52 -23.18
CA LEU A 105 -7.55 -8.54 -24.47
C LEU A 105 -8.35 -9.28 -25.55
N LEU A 106 -8.98 -10.41 -25.18
CA LEU A 106 -9.86 -11.16 -26.09
C LEU A 106 -11.13 -10.38 -26.44
N GLY A 107 -11.63 -9.54 -25.54
CA GLY A 107 -12.77 -8.66 -25.80
C GLY A 107 -12.46 -7.46 -26.69
N GLN A 108 -11.20 -6.99 -26.70
CA GLN A 108 -10.76 -5.82 -27.48
C GLN A 108 -10.12 -6.19 -28.83
N CYS A 109 -9.90 -7.48 -29.11
CA CYS A 109 -9.16 -7.88 -30.29
C CYS A 109 -10.00 -7.80 -31.58
N VAL A 110 -9.33 -7.51 -32.69
CA VAL A 110 -9.94 -7.58 -34.02
C VAL A 110 -9.63 -8.95 -34.61
N VAL A 111 -10.65 -9.81 -34.71
CA VAL A 111 -10.51 -11.20 -35.14
C VAL A 111 -9.84 -11.35 -36.52
N SER A 112 -10.09 -10.40 -37.43
CA SER A 112 -9.47 -10.39 -38.76
C SER A 112 -7.97 -10.06 -38.76
N GLU A 113 -7.48 -9.36 -37.73
CA GLU A 113 -6.05 -9.04 -37.59
C GLU A 113 -5.26 -10.20 -36.98
N LEU A 114 -5.95 -11.12 -36.31
CA LEU A 114 -5.38 -12.32 -35.69
C LEU A 114 -5.25 -13.49 -36.67
N SER A 115 -6.07 -13.52 -37.73
CA SER A 115 -6.07 -14.62 -38.69
C SER A 115 -4.76 -14.67 -39.48
N GLY A 116 -3.99 -15.75 -39.31
CA GLY A 116 -2.72 -15.96 -40.01
C GLY A 116 -1.48 -15.51 -39.24
N LEU A 117 -1.61 -14.99 -38.02
CA LEU A 117 -0.47 -14.74 -37.14
C LEU A 117 0.00 -16.04 -36.48
N ASP A 118 1.32 -16.20 -36.37
CA ASP A 118 1.93 -17.22 -35.50
C ASP A 118 1.87 -16.78 -34.03
N SER A 119 2.29 -17.66 -33.11
CA SER A 119 2.22 -17.37 -31.67
C SER A 119 3.02 -16.12 -31.26
N LYS A 120 4.13 -15.83 -31.95
CA LYS A 120 4.93 -14.63 -31.71
C LYS A 120 4.25 -13.37 -32.25
N GLY A 121 3.67 -13.44 -33.44
CA GLY A 121 2.89 -12.35 -34.03
C GLY A 121 1.67 -12.00 -33.18
N ALA A 122 0.95 -13.01 -32.68
CA ALA A 122 -0.18 -12.80 -31.77
C ALA A 122 0.26 -12.15 -30.45
N GLN A 123 1.37 -12.58 -29.86
CA GLN A 123 1.91 -11.96 -28.64
C GLN A 123 2.28 -10.49 -28.87
N HIS A 124 2.96 -10.19 -29.98
CA HIS A 124 3.30 -8.81 -30.34
C HIS A 124 2.05 -7.95 -30.55
N TYR A 125 1.03 -8.49 -31.23
CA TYR A 125 -0.24 -7.82 -31.46
C TYR A 125 -0.91 -7.41 -30.14
N PHE A 126 -1.10 -8.35 -29.21
CA PHE A 126 -1.76 -8.07 -27.94
C PHE A 126 -0.98 -7.07 -27.07
N ASN A 127 0.35 -7.17 -27.04
CA ASN A 127 1.17 -6.19 -26.33
C ASN A 127 1.03 -4.79 -26.95
N THR A 128 1.02 -4.68 -28.27
CA THR A 128 0.87 -3.39 -28.96
C THR A 128 -0.52 -2.78 -28.73
N LEU A 129 -1.56 -3.62 -28.75
CA LEU A 129 -2.94 -3.21 -28.47
C LEU A 129 -3.06 -2.67 -27.05
N GLU A 130 -2.58 -3.44 -26.07
CA GLU A 130 -2.59 -3.07 -24.65
C GLU A 130 -1.87 -1.75 -24.43
N GLN A 131 -0.65 -1.62 -24.97
CA GLN A 131 0.14 -0.41 -24.87
C GLN A 131 -0.59 0.82 -25.42
N ARG A 132 -1.15 0.71 -26.62
CA ARG A 132 -1.84 1.84 -27.27
C ARG A 132 -3.03 2.30 -26.44
N VAL A 133 -3.89 1.37 -26.07
CA VAL A 133 -5.11 1.69 -25.30
C VAL A 133 -4.75 2.21 -23.92
N PHE A 134 -3.72 1.66 -23.28
CA PHE A 134 -3.26 2.13 -21.98
C PHE A 134 -2.68 3.55 -22.05
N VAL A 135 -1.87 3.87 -23.07
CA VAL A 135 -1.34 5.22 -23.29
C VAL A 135 -2.48 6.22 -23.49
N ASP A 136 -3.47 5.89 -24.31
CA ASP A 136 -4.64 6.75 -24.51
C ASP A 136 -5.41 6.94 -23.20
N TYR A 137 -5.58 5.86 -22.43
CA TYR A 137 -6.27 5.89 -21.14
C TYR A 137 -5.59 6.81 -20.12
N ILE A 138 -4.26 6.76 -19.98
CA ILE A 138 -3.55 7.58 -18.99
C ILE A 138 -3.56 9.07 -19.33
N THR A 139 -3.67 9.45 -20.61
CA THR A 139 -3.62 10.88 -21.02
C THR A 139 -4.76 11.72 -20.44
N GLY A 140 -5.90 11.11 -20.12
CA GLY A 140 -7.03 11.80 -19.50
C GLY A 140 -6.90 12.03 -17.98
N TRP A 141 -5.83 11.54 -17.34
CA TRP A 141 -5.62 11.71 -15.90
C TRP A 141 -4.73 12.90 -15.58
N PRO A 142 -5.19 13.84 -14.72
CA PRO A 142 -4.32 14.87 -14.17
C PRO A 142 -3.37 14.26 -13.13
N SER A 143 -2.11 14.66 -13.15
CA SER A 143 -1.14 14.37 -12.08
C SER A 143 -0.91 12.88 -11.80
N LEU A 144 -0.46 12.14 -12.82
CA LEU A 144 -0.20 10.69 -12.76
C LEU A 144 0.94 10.27 -11.81
N HIS A 145 1.86 11.19 -11.48
CA HIS A 145 3.00 10.89 -10.61
C HIS A 145 2.56 10.80 -9.14
N ASN A 146 3.05 9.79 -8.43
CA ASN A 146 2.78 9.55 -7.01
C ASN A 146 1.28 9.36 -6.66
N TRP A 147 0.44 9.03 -7.64
CA TRP A 147 -1.00 8.86 -7.42
C TRP A 147 -1.30 7.85 -6.31
N LEU A 148 -0.62 6.70 -6.34
CA LEU A 148 -0.75 5.67 -5.32
C LEU A 148 -0.40 6.17 -3.91
N GLU A 149 0.62 7.01 -3.80
CA GLU A 149 1.02 7.60 -2.52
C GLU A 149 -0.02 8.63 -2.04
N LEU A 150 -0.55 9.45 -2.94
CA LEU A 150 -1.60 10.42 -2.62
C LEU A 150 -2.87 9.73 -2.12
N GLU A 151 -3.32 8.66 -2.78
CA GLU A 151 -4.48 7.90 -2.30
C GLU A 151 -4.22 7.22 -0.97
N PHE A 152 -3.03 6.62 -0.81
CA PHE A 152 -2.64 6.07 0.48
C PHE A 152 -2.70 7.12 1.59
N GLN A 153 -2.22 8.34 1.35
CA GLN A 153 -2.27 9.42 2.33
C GLN A 153 -3.71 9.84 2.66
N LYS A 154 -4.60 9.93 1.66
CA LYS A 154 -6.03 10.23 1.86
C LYS A 154 -6.68 9.19 2.76
N ILE A 155 -6.44 7.91 2.48
CA ILE A 155 -7.03 6.79 3.23
C ILE A 155 -6.43 6.70 4.63
N ARG A 156 -5.12 6.86 4.77
CA ARG A 156 -4.45 6.93 6.08
C ARG A 156 -5.05 8.05 6.93
N LYS A 157 -5.28 9.24 6.36
CA LYS A 157 -5.90 10.37 7.08
C LYS A 157 -7.32 10.01 7.53
N LYS A 158 -8.15 9.45 6.65
CA LYS A 158 -9.52 8.99 7.00
C LYS A 158 -9.49 7.94 8.12
N PHE A 159 -8.59 6.97 8.03
CA PHE A 159 -8.41 5.92 9.02
C PHE A 159 -7.98 6.46 10.39
N LEU A 160 -6.96 7.33 10.44
CA LEU A 160 -6.49 7.97 11.67
C LEU A 160 -7.59 8.81 12.32
N ILE A 161 -8.35 9.59 11.54
CA ILE A 161 -9.48 10.37 12.03
C ILE A 161 -10.56 9.45 12.61
N SER A 162 -10.88 8.35 11.92
CA SER A 162 -11.86 7.38 12.42
C SER A 162 -11.42 6.72 13.73
N LEU A 163 -10.15 6.35 13.86
CA LEU A 163 -9.59 5.81 15.10
C LEU A 163 -9.66 6.82 16.23
N LEU A 164 -9.22 8.04 15.97
CA LEU A 164 -9.22 9.11 16.97
C LEU A 164 -10.64 9.41 17.45
N LYS A 165 -11.63 9.42 16.55
CA LYS A 165 -13.05 9.54 16.92
C LYS A 165 -13.51 8.37 17.79
N LYS A 166 -13.24 7.13 17.36
CA LYS A 166 -13.69 5.91 18.05
C LYS A 166 -13.09 5.77 19.45
N TYR A 167 -11.81 6.12 19.61
CA TYR A 167 -11.07 5.97 20.87
C TYR A 167 -10.89 7.30 21.60
N SER A 168 -11.61 8.36 21.20
CA SER A 168 -11.48 9.71 21.75
C SER A 168 -11.58 9.74 23.28
N ASN A 169 -12.64 9.16 23.84
CA ASN A 169 -12.85 9.11 25.28
C ASN A 169 -11.75 8.34 26.03
N PHE A 170 -11.26 7.25 25.45
CA PHE A 170 -10.18 6.46 26.03
C PHE A 170 -8.86 7.24 26.02
N ILE A 171 -8.52 7.89 24.91
CA ILE A 171 -7.34 8.75 24.80
C ILE A 171 -7.43 9.89 25.80
N LEU A 172 -8.59 10.55 25.89
CA LEU A 172 -8.83 11.68 26.77
C LEU A 172 -8.71 11.28 28.25
N PHE A 173 -9.23 10.11 28.62
CA PHE A 173 -9.05 9.52 29.96
C PHE A 173 -7.57 9.34 30.32
N TRP A 174 -6.76 8.76 29.43
CA TRP A 174 -5.33 8.60 29.68
C TRP A 174 -4.57 9.92 29.68
N CYS A 175 -4.95 10.89 28.85
CA CYS A 175 -4.40 12.24 28.90
C CYS A 175 -4.67 12.90 30.26
N LEU A 176 -5.87 12.72 30.83
CA LEU A 176 -6.19 13.23 32.17
C LEU A 176 -5.38 12.54 33.27
N ILE A 177 -5.15 11.22 33.18
CA ILE A 177 -4.28 10.50 34.12
C ILE A 177 -2.85 11.06 34.06
N ILE A 178 -2.28 11.16 32.85
CA ILE A 178 -0.91 11.67 32.67
C ILE A 178 -0.80 13.10 33.18
N LEU A 179 -1.81 13.94 32.90
CA LEU A 179 -1.87 15.31 33.40
C LEU A 179 -1.93 15.37 34.93
N ALA A 180 -2.75 14.52 35.56
CA ALA A 180 -2.85 14.46 37.02
C ALA A 180 -1.53 14.02 37.66
N VAL A 181 -0.87 13.00 37.09
CA VAL A 181 0.46 12.55 37.54
C VAL A 181 1.50 13.66 37.36
N PHE A 182 1.51 14.34 36.22
CA PHE A 182 2.42 15.45 35.95
C PHE A 182 2.22 16.61 36.93
N ILE A 183 0.98 17.03 37.19
CA ILE A 183 0.66 18.08 38.16
C ILE A 183 1.10 17.66 39.56
N GLY A 184 0.82 16.41 39.97
CA GLY A 184 1.25 15.87 41.25
C GLY A 184 2.76 15.93 41.43
N LEU A 185 3.51 15.44 40.43
CA LEU A 185 4.98 15.49 40.41
C LEU A 185 5.52 16.93 40.42
N HIS A 186 4.83 17.86 39.77
CA HIS A 186 5.25 19.26 39.69
C HIS A 186 5.10 19.97 41.04
N ILE A 187 4.00 19.72 41.74
CA ILE A 187 3.77 20.25 43.08
C ILE A 187 4.85 19.68 44.02
N THR A 188 5.06 18.36 44.00
CA THR A 188 6.07 17.73 44.87
C THR A 188 7.50 18.15 44.55
N SER A 189 7.84 18.44 43.28
CA SER A 189 9.18 18.93 42.93
C SER A 189 9.41 20.40 43.32
N LYS A 190 8.34 21.18 43.54
CA LYS A 190 8.46 22.55 44.05
C LYS A 190 8.60 22.58 45.57
N GLU A 191 8.04 21.58 46.26
CA GLU A 191 8.09 21.46 47.72
C GLU A 191 9.32 20.67 48.22
N ASN A 192 9.84 19.74 47.44
CA ASN A 192 11.06 18.98 47.76
C ASN A 192 12.26 19.46 46.91
N SER A 193 13.48 19.24 47.41
CA SER A 193 14.73 19.53 46.68
C SER A 193 15.01 18.60 45.49
N LEU A 194 14.18 17.58 45.29
CA LEU A 194 14.32 16.59 44.23
C LEU A 194 13.63 17.07 42.95
N THR A 195 14.34 16.96 41.84
CA THR A 195 13.80 17.27 40.52
C THR A 195 12.74 16.24 40.08
N MET A 196 11.81 16.64 39.22
CA MET A 196 10.80 15.75 38.63
C MET A 196 11.39 14.45 38.06
N TRP A 197 12.56 14.55 37.43
CA TRP A 197 13.23 13.42 36.79
C TRP A 197 13.70 12.38 37.81
N GLU A 198 14.25 12.81 38.94
CA GLU A 198 14.67 11.94 40.04
C GLU A 198 13.48 11.24 40.69
N GLN A 199 12.34 11.94 40.81
CA GLN A 199 11.09 11.35 41.33
C GLN A 199 10.53 10.25 40.41
N ILE A 200 10.58 10.46 39.08
CA ILE A 200 10.16 9.47 38.08
C ILE A 200 11.10 8.25 38.11
N GLN A 201 12.42 8.46 38.15
CA GLN A 201 13.38 7.36 38.25
C GLN A 201 13.20 6.55 39.54
N GLY A 202 12.93 7.22 40.67
CA GLY A 202 12.61 6.56 41.93
C GLY A 202 11.33 5.71 41.85
N TRP A 203 10.29 6.22 41.19
CA TRP A 203 9.04 5.48 40.96
C TRP A 203 9.24 4.24 40.07
N ILE A 204 10.01 4.37 38.98
CA ILE A 204 10.35 3.25 38.09
C ILE A 204 11.18 2.21 38.84
N GLY A 205 12.16 2.65 39.63
CA GLY A 205 12.98 1.78 40.48
C GLY A 205 12.15 1.00 41.52
N PHE A 206 11.18 1.66 42.14
CA PHE A 206 10.26 1.04 43.10
C PHE A 206 9.34 -0.01 42.44
N ILE A 207 8.75 0.31 41.28
CA ILE A 207 7.90 -0.63 40.54
C ILE A 207 8.72 -1.85 40.09
N THR A 208 9.91 -1.63 39.51
CA THR A 208 10.74 -2.71 38.99
C THR A 208 11.30 -3.61 40.10
N GLN A 209 11.58 -3.07 41.29
CA GLN A 209 11.93 -3.88 42.46
C GLN A 209 10.76 -4.74 42.99
N ARG A 210 9.52 -4.25 42.91
CA ARG A 210 8.34 -5.01 43.35
C ARG A 210 7.86 -6.08 42.37
N LEU A 211 8.26 -5.97 41.10
CA LEU A 211 7.92 -6.93 40.05
C LEU A 211 8.95 -8.08 39.93
N ARG A 212 10.03 -8.03 40.71
CA ARG A 212 11.09 -9.04 40.77
C ARG A 212 10.95 -9.87 42.04
#